data_AF-A0A9P3IVQ5-F1
#
_entry.id   AF-A0A9P3IVQ5-F1
#
_cell.length_a   1.000
_cell.length_b   1.000
_cell.length_c   1.000
_cell.angle_alpha   90.00
_cell.angle_beta   90.00
_cell.angle_gamma   90.00
#
_symmetry.space_group_name_H-M   'P 1'
#
loop_
_entity.id
_entity.type
_entity.pdbx_description
1 polymer ?
#
loop_
_entity_poly.entity_id
_entity_poly.type
_entity_poly.pdbx_seq_one_letter_code
_entity_poly.pdbx_strand_id
1 'polypeptide(L)'
;MARLPKLPPRNPVRLANSIVSPLAAADPSISRLTPSSPNASPSRSFFNYFFPPPRVNPDPEIPPPKPSYWSDPESRLETSRNLAEAPIAPTIQPGELPRLVASRVACMRSGEVVLRDMNMSVYEGDGVLLTGPNGSGKSTFLRLLAGFIKPTAGYLMWQGHSLMNPDVYDMYRVNVHLMGAKDAIKNSFTVDDNVRTWAVLEGTEDRVAWALEAVGLKHLSREPASILSMGQRKRLQLARLLAIPRSLWLLDEPSVGLDLEGVALLEGMVEEHRAAGGIAFVATHTPIQLSSCFHLRFPVRDPRTFAM
;
A
#
# COMPACT_ATOMS: atom_id res chain seq x y z
N MET A 1 6.35 25.82 -0.60
CA MET A 1 6.23 24.60 0.21
C MET A 1 6.95 24.81 1.54
N ALA A 2 6.26 24.60 2.66
CA ALA A 2 6.91 24.58 3.97
C ALA A 2 7.85 23.37 4.03
N ARG A 3 9.13 23.58 4.34
CA ARG A 3 10.09 22.48 4.53
C ARG A 3 9.89 21.88 5.91
N LEU A 4 9.83 20.55 5.99
CA LEU A 4 9.85 19.85 7.27
C LEU A 4 11.13 20.23 8.06
N PRO A 5 11.08 20.23 9.40
CA PRO A 5 12.29 20.36 10.21
C PRO A 5 13.29 19.27 9.83
N LYS A 6 14.60 19.51 10.02
CA LYS A 6 15.61 18.48 9.73
C LYS A 6 15.35 17.25 10.59
N LEU A 7 15.22 16.09 9.94
CA LEU A 7 15.09 14.81 10.61
C LEU A 7 16.32 14.56 11.50
N PRO A 8 16.15 14.10 12.77
CA PRO A 8 17.28 13.70 13.58
C PRO A 8 18.09 12.58 12.91
N PRO A 9 19.43 12.56 13.05
CA PRO A 9 20.25 11.46 12.57
C PRO A 9 19.83 10.16 13.27
N ARG A 10 19.68 9.06 12.51
CA ARG A 10 19.39 7.75 13.08
C ARG A 10 20.48 7.38 14.09
N ASN A 11 20.13 7.28 15.36
CA ASN A 11 20.99 6.56 16.30
C ASN A 11 20.93 5.09 15.90
N PRO A 12 22.06 4.42 15.59
CA PRO A 12 22.04 2.99 15.37
C PRO A 12 21.53 2.36 16.66
N VAL A 13 20.34 1.77 16.59
CA VAL A 13 19.80 0.93 17.67
C VAL A 13 20.83 -0.16 17.89
N ARG A 14 21.51 -0.15 19.05
CA ARG A 14 22.28 -1.29 19.53
C ARG A 14 21.28 -2.41 19.74
N LEU A 15 21.08 -3.24 18.72
CA LEU A 15 20.57 -4.58 18.94
C LEU A 15 21.57 -5.24 19.89
N ALA A 16 21.15 -5.47 21.12
CA ALA A 16 21.90 -6.30 22.04
C ALA A 16 22.02 -7.67 21.38
N ASN A 17 23.23 -7.99 20.93
CA ASN A 17 23.59 -9.34 20.52
C ASN A 17 23.44 -10.26 21.75
N SER A 18 22.27 -10.84 21.92
CA SER A 18 22.07 -12.00 22.78
C SER A 18 21.52 -13.13 21.93
N ILE A 19 22.28 -14.23 21.94
CA ILE A 19 22.01 -15.53 21.32
C ILE A 19 22.49 -15.63 19.87
N VAL A 20 23.81 -15.74 19.69
CA VAL A 20 24.47 -16.96 19.17
C VAL A 20 25.94 -16.90 19.66
N SER A 21 26.31 -17.72 20.65
CA SER A 21 27.72 -18.02 20.93
C SER A 21 28.11 -19.32 20.20
N PRO A 22 29.27 -19.38 19.53
CA PRO A 22 29.74 -20.58 18.85
C PRO A 22 30.45 -21.50 19.85
N LEU A 23 30.02 -22.75 19.95
CA LEU A 23 30.75 -23.76 20.74
C LEU A 23 31.73 -24.49 19.83
N ALA A 24 33.03 -24.29 20.08
CA ALA A 24 34.12 -25.07 19.52
C ALA A 24 34.69 -26.04 20.58
N ALA A 25 34.82 -27.30 20.16
CA ALA A 25 35.80 -28.33 20.52
C ALA A 25 36.03 -28.80 21.99
N ALA A 26 35.72 -30.11 22.15
CA ALA A 26 36.49 -31.19 22.81
C ALA A 26 36.46 -31.37 24.34
N ASP A 27 35.99 -32.56 24.78
CA ASP A 27 36.81 -33.51 25.56
C ASP A 27 36.26 -34.96 25.43
N PRO A 28 37.10 -36.02 25.38
CA PRO A 28 36.73 -37.40 25.06
C PRO A 28 36.79 -38.31 26.29
N SER A 29 35.64 -38.80 26.75
CA SER A 29 35.56 -40.05 27.53
C SER A 29 34.10 -40.42 27.78
N ILE A 30 33.63 -41.48 27.14
CA ILE A 30 33.11 -42.68 27.80
C ILE A 30 32.70 -43.69 26.72
N SER A 31 33.23 -44.87 26.94
CA SER A 31 33.27 -46.06 26.11
C SER A 31 31.94 -46.83 26.05
N ARG A 32 31.74 -47.48 24.90
CA ARG A 32 31.08 -48.78 24.67
C ARG A 32 29.58 -48.87 24.99
N LEU A 33 28.78 -49.09 23.94
CA LEU A 33 28.05 -50.35 23.69
C LEU A 33 27.32 -50.26 22.33
N THR A 34 27.78 -51.04 21.36
CA THR A 34 26.97 -51.65 20.28
C THR A 34 26.93 -53.16 20.57
N PRO A 35 26.11 -54.02 19.93
CA PRO A 35 25.32 -53.83 18.70
C PRO A 35 23.90 -54.44 18.71
N SER A 36 23.04 -54.04 17.76
CA SER A 36 22.16 -54.96 16.99
C SER A 36 21.21 -54.17 16.06
N SER A 37 21.31 -54.40 14.75
CA SER A 37 20.22 -54.20 13.76
C SER A 37 19.40 -55.49 13.62
N PRO A 38 18.36 -55.63 12.75
CA PRO A 38 17.58 -54.64 11.99
C PRO A 38 16.03 -54.86 12.13
N ASN A 39 15.25 -54.16 11.30
CA ASN A 39 13.82 -54.36 10.98
C ASN A 39 12.76 -53.82 11.96
N ALA A 40 12.16 -52.68 11.57
CA ALA A 40 10.70 -52.58 11.39
C ALA A 40 10.36 -51.24 10.71
N SER A 41 9.73 -51.30 9.53
CA SER A 41 8.87 -50.21 9.03
C SER A 41 7.61 -50.14 9.90
N PRO A 42 6.87 -49.00 9.93
CA PRO A 42 5.77 -48.88 8.97
C PRO A 42 5.42 -47.46 8.47
N SER A 43 4.76 -47.47 7.31
CA SER A 43 3.68 -46.60 6.83
C SER A 43 3.93 -45.09 6.62
N ARG A 44 4.29 -44.73 5.38
CA ARG A 44 3.75 -43.53 4.71
C ARG A 44 2.76 -43.98 3.64
N SER A 45 1.48 -43.80 3.91
CA SER A 45 0.39 -43.86 2.93
C SER A 45 0.10 -42.43 2.47
N PHE A 46 0.70 -42.01 1.36
CA PHE A 46 0.21 -40.88 0.57
C PHE A 46 -0.58 -41.45 -0.60
N PHE A 47 -1.88 -41.20 -0.59
CA PHE A 47 -2.78 -41.48 -1.70
C PHE A 47 -2.42 -40.56 -2.88
N ASN A 48 -1.96 -41.16 -3.97
CA ASN A 48 -1.94 -40.54 -5.29
C ASN A 48 -3.38 -40.46 -5.81
N TYR A 49 -3.91 -39.26 -5.97
CA TYR A 49 -4.99 -38.99 -6.94
C TYR A 49 -4.44 -38.11 -8.05
N PHE A 50 -3.98 -38.76 -9.11
CA PHE A 50 -3.81 -38.19 -10.43
C PHE A 50 -5.21 -37.96 -11.02
N PHE A 51 -5.64 -36.71 -11.17
CA PHE A 51 -6.75 -36.37 -12.07
C PHE A 51 -6.18 -36.11 -13.47
N PRO A 52 -6.64 -36.80 -14.53
CA PRO A 52 -6.28 -36.44 -15.90
C PRO A 52 -6.93 -35.09 -16.28
N PRO A 53 -6.29 -34.30 -17.17
CA PRO A 53 -6.85 -33.02 -17.60
C PRO A 53 -8.17 -33.23 -18.37
N PRO A 54 -9.16 -32.32 -18.26
CA PRO A 54 -10.40 -32.44 -18.99
C PRO A 54 -10.17 -32.28 -20.50
N ARG A 55 -10.82 -33.15 -21.27
CA ARG A 55 -10.87 -33.09 -22.74
C ARG A 55 -11.61 -31.82 -23.17
N VAL A 56 -10.93 -30.98 -23.93
CA VAL A 56 -11.53 -29.83 -24.63
C VAL A 56 -12.28 -30.36 -25.85
N ASN A 57 -13.60 -30.25 -25.86
CA ASN A 57 -14.38 -30.33 -27.10
C ASN A 57 -14.33 -28.97 -27.81
N PRO A 58 -14.18 -28.92 -29.14
CA PRO A 58 -14.17 -27.67 -29.89
C PRO A 58 -15.58 -27.07 -29.93
N ASP A 59 -15.75 -25.85 -29.43
CA ASP A 59 -16.95 -25.04 -29.64
C ASP A 59 -16.98 -24.47 -31.07
N PRO A 60 -18.17 -24.21 -31.64
CA PRO A 60 -18.36 -23.87 -33.05
C PRO A 60 -17.81 -22.48 -33.42
N GLU A 61 -17.25 -22.37 -34.62
CA GLU A 61 -16.62 -21.18 -35.20
C GLU A 61 -17.49 -19.91 -35.07
N ILE A 62 -16.98 -18.91 -34.35
CA ILE A 62 -17.49 -17.53 -34.38
C ILE A 62 -16.83 -16.83 -35.57
N PRO A 63 -17.59 -16.32 -36.57
CA PRO A 63 -16.99 -15.63 -37.71
C PRO A 63 -16.35 -14.30 -37.28
N PRO A 64 -15.24 -13.88 -37.91
CA PRO A 64 -14.58 -12.62 -37.57
C PRO A 64 -15.48 -11.40 -37.88
N PRO A 65 -15.40 -10.32 -37.09
CA PRO A 65 -16.18 -9.11 -37.36
C PRO A 65 -15.79 -8.49 -38.70
N LYS A 66 -16.80 -8.09 -39.48
CA LYS A 66 -16.62 -7.39 -40.77
C LYS A 66 -16.00 -6.00 -40.54
N PRO A 67 -15.00 -5.56 -41.33
CA PRO A 67 -14.37 -4.26 -41.16
C PRO A 67 -15.22 -3.16 -41.79
N SER A 68 -16.12 -2.53 -41.03
CA SER A 68 -16.81 -1.30 -41.43
C SER A 68 -16.40 -0.13 -40.53
N TYR A 69 -15.15 0.33 -40.67
CA TYR A 69 -14.65 1.59 -40.08
C TYR A 69 -13.45 2.14 -40.88
N TRP A 70 -13.50 2.08 -42.21
CA TRP A 70 -12.47 2.63 -43.11
C TRP A 70 -12.98 3.81 -43.94
N SER A 71 -13.75 4.71 -43.32
CA SER A 71 -14.16 5.96 -43.95
C SER A 71 -13.43 7.15 -43.30
N ASP A 72 -12.63 7.80 -44.14
CA ASP A 72 -12.15 9.18 -44.07
C ASP A 72 -10.71 9.44 -43.52
N PRO A 73 -9.73 9.71 -44.41
CA PRO A 73 -8.38 10.16 -44.05
C PRO A 73 -8.31 11.49 -43.28
N GLU A 74 -9.30 12.40 -43.41
CA GLU A 74 -9.24 13.71 -42.75
C GLU A 74 -9.49 13.63 -41.24
N SER A 75 -10.29 12.67 -40.78
CA SER A 75 -10.57 12.41 -39.35
C SER A 75 -9.32 12.05 -38.52
N ARG A 76 -8.28 11.51 -39.17
CA ARG A 76 -6.99 11.16 -38.53
C ARG A 76 -6.17 12.39 -38.19
N LEU A 77 -6.26 13.47 -38.98
CA LEU A 77 -5.46 14.66 -38.77
C LEU A 77 -6.00 15.50 -37.60
N GLU A 78 -7.32 15.57 -37.41
CA GLU A 78 -7.93 16.25 -36.26
C GLU A 78 -7.72 15.48 -34.94
N THR A 79 -7.81 14.15 -34.97
CA THR A 79 -7.53 13.31 -33.79
C THR A 79 -6.05 13.39 -33.38
N SER A 80 -5.13 13.52 -34.34
CA SER A 80 -3.69 13.65 -34.06
C SER A 80 -3.29 14.99 -33.44
N ARG A 81 -4.03 16.08 -33.69
CA ARG A 81 -3.75 17.40 -33.10
C ARG A 81 -4.20 17.53 -31.64
N ASN A 82 -5.24 16.80 -31.24
CA ASN A 82 -5.75 16.81 -29.85
C ASN A 82 -5.02 15.83 -28.90
N LEU A 83 -4.07 15.03 -29.39
CA LEU A 83 -3.24 14.13 -28.57
C LEU A 83 -1.97 14.83 -28.03
N ALA A 84 -1.70 16.07 -28.41
CA ALA A 84 -0.50 16.81 -28.00
C ALA A 84 -0.55 17.37 -26.56
N GLU A 85 -1.70 17.29 -25.88
CA GLU A 85 -1.87 17.74 -24.49
C GLU A 85 -2.34 16.61 -23.55
N ALA A 86 -1.94 15.37 -23.82
CA ALA A 86 -2.08 14.29 -22.85
C ALA A 86 -1.16 14.57 -21.64
N PRO A 87 -1.62 14.41 -20.39
CA PRO A 87 -0.75 14.58 -19.22
C PRO A 87 0.42 13.60 -19.34
N ILE A 88 1.62 14.15 -19.29
CA ILE A 88 2.89 13.43 -19.43
C ILE A 88 2.90 12.29 -18.41
N ALA A 89 2.73 11.05 -18.88
CA ALA A 89 3.04 9.87 -18.09
C ALA A 89 4.54 9.92 -17.76
N PRO A 90 4.97 9.71 -16.50
CA PRO A 90 6.38 9.73 -16.18
C PRO A 90 7.12 8.70 -17.04
N THR A 91 8.30 9.11 -17.52
CA THR A 91 9.21 8.28 -18.29
C THR A 91 9.54 7.02 -17.50
N ILE A 92 9.00 5.87 -17.93
CA ILE A 92 9.38 4.55 -17.41
C ILE A 92 10.84 4.31 -17.82
N GLN A 93 11.76 4.29 -16.86
CA GLN A 93 13.14 3.89 -17.15
C GLN A 93 13.15 2.37 -17.43
N PRO A 94 13.62 1.92 -18.62
CA PRO A 94 13.69 0.50 -18.91
C PRO A 94 14.69 -0.18 -17.95
N GLY A 95 14.19 -1.00 -17.01
CA GLY A 95 15.03 -1.78 -16.09
C GLY A 95 14.54 -1.84 -14.63
N GLU A 96 13.64 -0.96 -14.20
CA GLU A 96 13.07 -1.03 -12.85
C GLU A 96 11.83 -1.93 -12.82
N LEU A 97 11.79 -2.87 -11.87
CA LEU A 97 10.60 -3.66 -11.61
C LEU A 97 9.59 -2.81 -10.82
N PRO A 98 8.30 -2.83 -11.18
CA PRO A 98 7.29 -2.14 -10.40
C PRO A 98 7.27 -2.65 -8.96
N ARG A 99 7.21 -1.71 -8.02
CA ARG A 99 7.16 -2.01 -6.58
C ARG A 99 5.85 -2.68 -6.20
N LEU A 100 4.73 -2.22 -6.78
CA LEU A 100 3.40 -2.75 -6.57
C LEU A 100 2.70 -2.95 -7.93
N VAL A 101 2.12 -4.12 -8.15
CA VAL A 101 1.30 -4.41 -9.34
C VAL A 101 -0.07 -4.89 -8.88
N ALA A 102 -1.13 -4.34 -9.48
CA ALA A 102 -2.46 -4.91 -9.45
C ALA A 102 -2.81 -5.40 -10.84
N SER A 103 -3.19 -6.68 -10.95
CA SER A 103 -3.58 -7.29 -12.22
C SER A 103 -4.99 -7.85 -12.10
N ARG A 104 -5.90 -7.30 -12.90
CA ARG A 104 -7.32 -7.65 -12.98
C ARG A 104 -8.03 -7.70 -11.64
N VAL A 105 -7.64 -6.81 -10.72
CA VAL A 105 -8.15 -6.82 -9.36
C VAL A 105 -9.63 -6.44 -9.38
N ALA A 106 -10.46 -7.35 -8.87
CA ALA A 106 -11.87 -7.12 -8.65
C ALA A 106 -12.23 -7.37 -7.18
N CYS A 107 -13.24 -6.67 -6.69
CA CYS A 107 -13.70 -6.79 -5.32
C CYS A 107 -15.22 -6.69 -5.30
N MET A 108 -15.87 -7.60 -4.58
CA MET A 108 -17.29 -7.51 -4.25
C MET A 108 -17.48 -7.18 -2.77
N ARG A 109 -18.51 -6.41 -2.42
CA ARG A 109 -18.97 -6.22 -1.04
C ARG A 109 -20.48 -6.29 -0.99
N SER A 110 -21.00 -7.05 -0.02
CA SER A 110 -22.45 -7.22 0.18
C SER A 110 -23.20 -7.64 -1.09
N GLY A 111 -22.58 -8.48 -1.93
CA GLY A 111 -23.17 -8.96 -3.19
C GLY A 111 -22.97 -8.04 -4.39
N GLU A 112 -22.46 -6.82 -4.22
CA GLU A 112 -22.24 -5.87 -5.32
C GLU A 112 -20.78 -5.79 -5.75
N VAL A 113 -20.53 -5.66 -7.05
CA VAL A 113 -19.20 -5.40 -7.59
C VAL A 113 -18.79 -3.97 -7.25
N VAL A 114 -17.71 -3.86 -6.49
CA VAL A 114 -17.16 -2.60 -5.99
C VAL A 114 -16.02 -2.10 -6.87
N LEU A 115 -15.13 -3.01 -7.24
CA LEU A 115 -13.98 -2.79 -8.10
C LEU A 115 -14.03 -3.82 -9.22
N ARG A 116 -13.76 -3.40 -10.45
CA ARG A 116 -13.78 -4.26 -11.63
C ARG A 116 -12.48 -4.05 -12.40
N ASP A 117 -11.78 -5.16 -12.65
CA ASP A 117 -10.64 -5.23 -13.56
C ASP A 117 -9.61 -4.10 -13.38
N MET A 118 -9.22 -3.85 -12.13
CA MET A 118 -8.23 -2.83 -11.82
C MET A 118 -6.83 -3.34 -12.20
N ASN A 119 -6.19 -2.63 -13.13
CA ASN A 119 -4.85 -2.92 -13.63
C ASN A 119 -3.96 -1.69 -13.41
N MET A 120 -2.86 -1.86 -12.68
CA MET A 120 -1.87 -0.80 -12.49
C MET A 120 -0.51 -1.38 -12.12
N SER A 121 0.53 -0.64 -12.48
CA SER A 121 1.92 -0.88 -12.05
C SER A 121 2.44 0.42 -11.45
N VAL A 122 3.00 0.35 -10.25
CA VAL A 122 3.44 1.50 -9.47
C VAL A 122 4.88 1.31 -9.04
N TYR A 123 5.69 2.33 -9.28
CA TYR A 123 7.13 2.39 -9.09
C TYR A 123 7.48 3.20 -7.85
N GLU A 124 8.74 3.15 -7.43
CA GLU A 124 9.22 3.96 -6.30
C GLU A 124 9.10 5.45 -6.62
N GLY A 125 8.67 6.25 -5.64
CA GLY A 125 8.40 7.68 -5.83
C GLY A 125 7.06 8.05 -6.47
N ASP A 126 6.29 7.05 -6.93
CA ASP A 126 4.99 7.32 -7.56
C ASP A 126 3.96 7.88 -6.57
N GLY A 127 3.22 8.87 -7.06
CA GLY A 127 2.01 9.38 -6.44
C GLY A 127 0.80 8.97 -7.27
N VAL A 128 -0.25 8.46 -6.61
CA VAL A 128 -1.50 8.05 -7.26
C VAL A 128 -2.67 8.78 -6.62
N LEU A 129 -3.31 9.68 -7.37
CA LEU A 129 -4.52 10.38 -6.94
C LEU A 129 -5.76 9.57 -7.35
N LEU A 130 -6.53 9.14 -6.35
CA LEU A 130 -7.80 8.45 -6.53
C LEU A 130 -8.93 9.47 -6.48
N THR A 131 -9.61 9.70 -7.60
CA THR A 131 -10.70 10.66 -7.71
C THR A 131 -12.01 9.97 -8.12
N GLY A 132 -13.14 10.62 -7.86
CA GLY A 132 -14.46 10.10 -8.18
C GLY A 132 -15.47 10.38 -7.07
N PRO A 133 -16.76 10.14 -7.31
CA PRO A 133 -17.82 10.49 -6.37
C PRO A 133 -17.75 9.67 -5.07
N ASN A 134 -18.51 10.10 -4.06
CA ASN A 134 -18.68 9.33 -2.84
C ASN A 134 -19.31 7.97 -3.16
N GLY A 135 -18.81 6.91 -2.51
CA GLY A 135 -19.27 5.54 -2.77
C GLY A 135 -18.72 4.88 -4.03
N SER A 136 -17.85 5.54 -4.82
CA SER A 136 -17.30 4.98 -6.05
C SER A 136 -16.36 3.77 -5.84
N GLY A 137 -15.80 3.61 -4.64
CA GLY A 137 -14.93 2.49 -4.29
C GLY A 137 -13.49 2.85 -3.88
N LYS A 138 -13.11 4.14 -3.88
CA LYS A 138 -11.77 4.62 -3.49
C LYS A 138 -11.28 4.03 -2.16
N SER A 139 -12.06 4.22 -1.08
CA SER A 139 -11.73 3.69 0.25
C SER A 139 -11.75 2.16 0.29
N THR A 140 -12.49 1.49 -0.60
CA THR A 140 -12.43 0.03 -0.71
C THR A 140 -11.13 -0.40 -1.39
N PHE A 141 -10.69 0.32 -2.42
CA PHE A 141 -9.41 0.08 -3.06
C PHE A 141 -8.24 0.30 -2.10
N LEU A 142 -8.22 1.41 -1.34
CA LEU A 142 -7.20 1.63 -0.31
C LEU A 142 -7.20 0.53 0.76
N ARG A 143 -8.36 0.07 1.22
CA ARG A 143 -8.45 -1.05 2.18
C ARG A 143 -7.99 -2.39 1.58
N LEU A 144 -8.22 -2.60 0.28
CA LEU A 144 -7.72 -3.77 -0.44
C LEU A 144 -6.20 -3.74 -0.52
N LEU A 145 -5.62 -2.59 -0.90
CA LEU A 145 -4.17 -2.40 -0.88
C LEU A 145 -3.61 -2.56 0.54
N ALA A 146 -4.27 -2.06 1.57
CA ALA A 146 -3.85 -2.23 2.96
C ALA A 146 -3.98 -3.67 3.49
N GLY A 147 -4.53 -4.61 2.71
CA GLY A 147 -4.71 -6.01 3.11
C GLY A 147 -5.92 -6.27 4.03
N PHE A 148 -6.76 -5.26 4.29
CA PHE A 148 -8.00 -5.43 5.06
C PHE A 148 -9.11 -6.13 4.25
N ILE A 149 -9.00 -6.13 2.93
CA ILE A 149 -9.96 -6.76 2.02
C ILE A 149 -9.17 -7.57 1.00
N LYS A 150 -9.52 -8.85 0.85
CA LYS A 150 -8.93 -9.69 -0.20
C LYS A 150 -9.62 -9.42 -1.54
N PRO A 151 -8.90 -9.40 -2.67
CA PRO A 151 -9.52 -9.36 -3.98
C PRO A 151 -10.41 -10.60 -4.17
N THR A 152 -11.57 -10.40 -4.81
CA THR A 152 -12.47 -11.48 -5.22
C THR A 152 -11.94 -12.18 -6.49
N ALA A 153 -11.27 -11.42 -7.35
CA ALA A 153 -10.53 -11.93 -8.51
C ALA A 153 -9.32 -11.04 -8.80
N GLY A 154 -8.38 -11.56 -9.61
CA GLY A 154 -7.10 -10.92 -9.85
C GLY A 154 -6.13 -11.09 -8.68
N TYR A 155 -5.00 -10.39 -8.75
CA TYR A 155 -3.95 -10.51 -7.74
C TYR A 155 -3.16 -9.20 -7.58
N LEU A 156 -2.53 -9.09 -6.41
CA LEU A 156 -1.55 -8.06 -6.12
C LEU A 156 -0.16 -8.68 -6.04
N MET A 157 0.84 -7.96 -6.54
CA MET A 157 2.25 -8.32 -6.38
C MET A 157 3.00 -7.18 -5.72
N TRP A 158 3.93 -7.53 -4.84
CA TRP A 158 4.88 -6.61 -4.22
C TRP A 158 6.29 -7.06 -4.55
N GLN A 159 7.07 -6.17 -5.18
CA GLN A 159 8.45 -6.44 -5.64
C GLN A 159 8.54 -7.74 -6.45
N GLY A 160 7.63 -7.94 -7.40
CA GLY A 160 7.61 -9.15 -8.24
C GLY A 160 7.05 -10.41 -7.58
N HIS A 161 6.63 -10.36 -6.30
CA HIS A 161 6.11 -11.53 -5.58
C HIS A 161 4.62 -11.38 -5.28
N SER A 162 3.85 -12.46 -5.44
CA SER A 162 2.41 -12.44 -5.15
C SER A 162 2.12 -12.23 -3.66
N LEU A 163 1.21 -11.30 -3.34
CA LEU A 163 0.71 -11.09 -1.98
C LEU A 163 -0.19 -12.23 -1.48
N MET A 164 -0.47 -13.25 -2.31
CA MET A 164 -1.12 -14.48 -1.86
C MET A 164 -0.16 -15.37 -1.05
N ASN A 165 1.15 -15.16 -1.18
CA ASN A 165 2.14 -15.84 -0.34
C ASN A 165 2.15 -15.17 1.06
N PRO A 166 1.90 -15.93 2.15
CA PRO A 166 1.88 -15.39 3.51
C PRO A 166 3.16 -14.68 3.93
N ASP A 167 4.33 -15.20 3.57
CA ASP A 167 5.62 -14.63 3.96
C ASP A 167 5.83 -13.26 3.28
N VAL A 168 5.45 -13.17 2.00
CA VAL A 168 5.48 -11.91 1.24
C VAL A 168 4.48 -10.92 1.81
N TYR A 169 3.28 -11.37 2.17
CA TYR A 169 2.26 -10.54 2.78
C TYR A 169 2.69 -9.97 4.13
N ASP A 170 3.36 -10.77 4.96
CA ASP A 170 3.90 -10.36 6.26
C ASP A 170 4.97 -9.27 6.12
N MET A 171 5.82 -9.39 5.10
CA MET A 171 6.77 -8.33 4.73
C MET A 171 6.09 -7.11 4.10
N TYR A 172 5.03 -7.30 3.33
CA TYR A 172 4.29 -6.22 2.71
C TYR A 172 3.58 -5.36 3.75
N ARG A 173 2.82 -5.96 4.68
CA ARG A 173 2.00 -5.21 5.65
C ARG A 173 2.84 -4.29 6.53
N VAL A 174 4.10 -4.64 6.82
CA VAL A 174 5.01 -3.78 7.59
C VAL A 174 5.56 -2.61 6.77
N ASN A 175 5.19 -2.47 5.50
CA ASN A 175 5.55 -1.34 4.66
C ASN A 175 4.38 -0.39 4.39
N VAL A 176 3.21 -0.62 4.99
CA VAL A 176 1.98 0.12 4.69
C VAL A 176 1.51 0.98 5.86
N HIS A 177 1.23 2.24 5.58
CA HIS A 177 0.36 3.08 6.41
C HIS A 177 -1.00 3.23 5.75
N LEU A 178 -2.07 3.08 6.54
CA LEU A 178 -3.43 3.46 6.14
C LEU A 178 -3.94 4.58 7.05
N MET A 179 -4.11 5.78 6.51
CA MET A 179 -4.88 6.85 7.13
C MET A 179 -6.31 6.76 6.60
N GLY A 180 -7.20 6.16 7.39
CA GLY A 180 -8.61 5.97 7.03
C GLY A 180 -9.54 7.04 7.59
N ALA A 181 -10.85 6.87 7.37
CA ALA A 181 -11.89 7.76 7.89
C ALA A 181 -11.94 7.85 9.44
N LYS A 182 -11.55 6.79 10.15
CA LYS A 182 -11.40 6.84 11.62
C LYS A 182 -9.99 7.32 11.94
N ASP A 183 -9.89 8.32 12.81
CA ASP A 183 -8.61 8.97 13.14
C ASP A 183 -7.62 8.10 13.93
N ALA A 184 -8.10 7.00 14.52
CA ALA A 184 -7.32 6.09 15.35
C ALA A 184 -6.54 6.81 16.46
N ILE A 185 -7.11 7.90 17.00
CA ILE A 185 -6.56 8.67 18.13
C ILE A 185 -7.26 8.23 19.42
N LYS A 186 -6.47 7.95 20.44
CA LYS A 186 -6.96 7.64 21.79
C LYS A 186 -7.14 8.95 22.56
N ASN A 187 -8.39 9.29 22.89
CA ASN A 187 -8.74 10.54 23.57
C ASN A 187 -8.17 10.62 24.99
N SER A 188 -7.98 9.49 25.66
CA SER A 188 -7.40 9.40 27.00
C SER A 188 -5.87 9.53 27.01
N PHE A 189 -5.22 9.48 25.85
CA PHE A 189 -3.78 9.58 25.73
C PHE A 189 -3.38 11.03 25.48
N THR A 190 -2.17 11.40 25.89
CA THR A 190 -1.60 12.69 25.49
C THR A 190 -1.34 12.73 23.98
N VAL A 191 -1.11 13.92 23.43
CA VAL A 191 -0.68 14.09 22.03
C VAL A 191 0.61 13.31 21.77
N ASP A 192 1.57 13.37 22.68
CA ASP A 192 2.82 12.63 22.60
C ASP A 192 2.58 11.11 22.66
N ASP A 193 1.80 10.62 23.63
CA ASP A 193 1.55 9.18 23.79
C ASP A 193 0.87 8.55 22.58
N ASN A 194 0.01 9.30 21.88
CA ASN A 194 -0.64 8.85 20.63
C ASN A 194 0.36 8.54 19.51
N VAL A 195 1.54 9.18 19.52
CA VAL A 195 2.63 8.95 18.57
C VAL A 195 3.66 7.99 19.16
N ARG A 196 4.14 8.27 20.37
CA ARG A 196 5.21 7.54 21.07
C ARG A 196 4.88 6.06 21.25
N THR A 197 3.66 5.72 21.64
CA THR A 197 3.28 4.32 21.89
C THR A 197 3.60 3.42 20.70
N TRP A 198 3.31 3.89 19.48
CA TRP A 198 3.58 3.13 18.26
C TRP A 198 5.04 3.26 17.83
N ALA A 199 5.65 4.44 17.99
CA ALA A 199 7.05 4.65 17.65
C ALA A 199 8.00 3.78 18.49
N VAL A 200 7.70 3.54 19.78
CA VAL A 200 8.46 2.63 20.64
C VAL A 200 8.42 1.20 20.11
N LEU A 201 7.23 0.71 19.73
CA LEU A 201 7.07 -0.64 19.17
C LEU A 201 7.84 -0.83 17.85
N GLU A 202 8.04 0.25 17.12
CA GLU A 202 8.72 0.27 15.82
C GLU A 202 10.20 0.69 15.92
N GLY A 203 10.70 0.97 17.13
CA GLY A 203 12.07 1.41 17.36
C GLY A 203 12.41 2.80 16.78
N THR A 204 11.42 3.68 16.66
CA THR A 204 11.56 5.03 16.09
C THR A 204 11.14 6.16 17.05
N GLU A 205 11.25 5.91 18.35
CA GLU A 205 10.89 6.87 19.40
C GLU A 205 11.65 8.21 19.28
N ASP A 206 12.88 8.18 18.77
CA ASP A 206 13.71 9.35 18.49
C ASP A 206 13.06 10.34 17.50
N ARG A 207 12.13 9.87 16.69
CA ARG A 207 11.40 10.69 15.70
C ARG A 207 10.16 11.38 16.26
N VAL A 208 9.68 11.02 17.45
CA VAL A 208 8.40 11.51 17.99
C VAL A 208 8.39 13.03 18.11
N ALA A 209 9.40 13.61 18.75
CA ALA A 209 9.48 15.06 18.95
C ALA A 209 9.57 15.81 17.61
N TRP A 210 10.36 15.29 16.67
CA TRP A 210 10.48 15.83 15.31
C TRP A 210 9.15 15.78 14.56
N ALA A 211 8.43 14.66 14.62
CA ALA A 211 7.15 14.49 13.94
C ALA A 211 6.07 15.43 14.49
N LEU A 212 6.02 15.63 15.82
CA LEU A 212 5.12 16.58 16.44
C LEU A 212 5.47 18.03 16.10
N GLU A 213 6.76 18.35 15.98
CA GLU A 213 7.24 19.66 15.54
C GLU A 213 6.86 19.95 14.09
N ALA A 214 7.08 18.97 13.21
CA ALA A 214 6.76 19.03 11.79
C ALA A 214 5.29 19.39 11.51
N VAL A 215 4.38 18.92 12.37
CA VAL A 215 2.94 19.20 12.25
C VAL A 215 2.44 20.33 13.15
N GLY A 216 3.35 21.03 13.84
CA GLY A 216 3.03 22.17 14.71
C GLY A 216 2.34 21.81 16.03
N LEU A 217 2.42 20.55 16.50
CA LEU A 217 1.76 20.08 17.72
C LEU A 217 2.70 19.88 18.92
N LYS A 218 4.00 20.13 18.78
CA LYS A 218 4.99 19.97 19.87
C LYS A 218 4.61 20.71 21.17
N HIS A 219 4.03 21.92 21.03
CA HIS A 219 3.59 22.73 22.17
C HIS A 219 2.40 22.12 22.94
N LEU A 220 1.64 21.22 22.32
CA LEU A 220 0.52 20.48 22.93
C LEU A 220 0.91 19.05 23.33
N SER A 221 2.19 18.69 23.27
CA SER A 221 2.66 17.31 23.48
C SER A 221 2.12 16.63 24.75
N ARG A 222 2.00 17.40 25.84
CA ARG A 222 1.53 16.90 27.15
C ARG A 222 0.01 16.97 27.35
N GLU A 223 -0.70 17.61 26.44
CA GLU A 223 -2.15 17.76 26.54
C GLU A 223 -2.87 16.47 26.15
N PRO A 224 -4.04 16.17 26.75
CA PRO A 224 -4.86 15.04 26.32
C PRO A 224 -5.41 15.27 24.90
N ALA A 225 -5.42 14.23 24.06
CA ALA A 225 -5.88 14.37 22.68
C ALA A 225 -7.39 14.70 22.56
N SER A 226 -8.16 14.57 23.64
CA SER A 226 -9.57 14.95 23.73
C SER A 226 -9.82 16.45 23.55
N ILE A 227 -8.85 17.32 23.85
CA ILE A 227 -9.02 18.77 23.72
C ILE A 227 -8.67 19.31 22.32
N LEU A 228 -8.11 18.47 21.45
CA LEU A 228 -7.67 18.88 20.12
C LEU A 228 -8.87 19.20 19.23
N SER A 229 -8.75 20.29 18.48
CA SER A 229 -9.68 20.59 17.38
C SER A 229 -9.60 19.52 16.30
N MET A 230 -10.62 19.42 15.43
CA MET A 230 -10.61 18.46 14.32
C MET A 230 -9.37 18.59 13.43
N GLY A 231 -8.93 19.81 13.12
CA GLY A 231 -7.71 20.05 12.34
C GLY A 231 -6.44 19.61 13.06
N GLN A 232 -6.34 19.89 14.36
CA GLN A 232 -5.22 19.42 15.18
C GLN A 232 -5.20 17.89 15.29
N ARG A 233 -6.36 17.23 15.40
CA ARG A 233 -6.46 15.76 15.35
C ARG A 233 -6.01 15.21 13.99
N LYS A 234 -6.31 15.90 12.89
CA LYS A 234 -5.79 15.50 11.58
C LYS A 234 -4.27 15.67 11.49
N ARG A 235 -3.72 16.80 11.98
CA ARG A 235 -2.27 17.02 12.10
C ARG A 235 -1.60 15.95 12.99
N LEU A 236 -2.26 15.48 14.06
CA LEU A 236 -1.76 14.38 14.89
C LEU A 236 -1.68 13.04 14.13
N GLN A 237 -2.64 12.75 13.24
CA GLN A 237 -2.55 11.58 12.36
C GLN A 237 -1.35 11.70 11.40
N LEU A 238 -1.08 12.90 10.88
CA LEU A 238 0.09 13.16 10.04
C LEU A 238 1.41 12.95 10.81
N ALA A 239 1.49 13.36 12.08
CA ALA A 239 2.66 13.07 12.92
C ALA A 239 2.92 11.57 13.07
N ARG A 240 1.87 10.74 13.15
CA ARG A 240 2.02 9.28 13.22
C ARG A 240 2.62 8.70 11.93
N LEU A 241 2.25 9.25 10.77
CA LEU A 241 2.88 8.86 9.48
C LEU A 241 4.38 9.19 9.48
N LEU A 242 4.74 10.37 9.97
CA LEU A 242 6.14 10.84 10.01
C LEU A 242 7.01 10.06 11.00
N ALA A 243 6.49 9.82 12.21
CA ALA A 243 7.23 9.15 13.27
C ALA A 243 7.62 7.72 12.92
N ILE A 244 6.82 7.03 12.10
CA ILE A 244 7.02 5.63 11.72
C ILE A 244 7.21 5.55 10.21
N PRO A 245 8.44 5.36 9.70
CA PRO A 245 8.68 5.31 8.27
C PRO A 245 8.07 4.05 7.66
N ARG A 246 7.26 4.21 6.62
CA ARG A 246 6.68 3.12 5.79
C ARG A 246 6.76 3.54 4.34
N SER A 247 7.12 2.62 3.44
CA SER A 247 7.32 2.97 2.02
C SER A 247 6.01 3.25 1.28
N LEU A 248 4.88 2.70 1.73
CA LEU A 248 3.57 2.87 1.08
C LEU A 248 2.60 3.62 1.99
N TRP A 249 2.17 4.81 1.56
CA TRP A 249 1.14 5.60 2.24
C TRP A 249 -0.18 5.48 1.49
N LEU A 250 -1.23 5.07 2.20
CA LEU A 250 -2.59 4.97 1.70
C LEU A 250 -3.44 5.98 2.48
N LEU A 251 -3.80 7.09 1.85
CA LEU A 251 -4.41 8.24 2.49
C LEU A 251 -5.84 8.42 1.98
N ASP A 252 -6.82 8.22 2.86
CA ASP A 252 -8.26 8.33 2.56
C ASP A 252 -8.80 9.65 3.10
N GLU A 253 -9.08 10.59 2.21
CA GLU A 253 -9.53 11.96 2.53
C GLU A 253 -8.60 12.68 3.54
N PRO A 254 -7.28 12.74 3.29
CA PRO A 254 -6.32 13.30 4.25
C PRO A 254 -6.46 14.82 4.43
N SER A 255 -6.96 15.54 3.42
CA SER A 255 -7.17 17.00 3.45
C SER A 255 -8.40 17.42 4.27
N VAL A 256 -9.39 16.52 4.46
CA VAL A 256 -10.67 16.89 5.09
C VAL A 256 -10.44 17.30 6.54
N GLY A 257 -10.84 18.53 6.87
CA GLY A 257 -10.70 19.12 8.20
C GLY A 257 -9.38 19.87 8.42
N LEU A 258 -8.50 19.94 7.41
CA LEU A 258 -7.33 20.83 7.43
C LEU A 258 -7.69 22.21 6.88
N ASP A 259 -7.02 23.21 7.41
CA ASP A 259 -6.95 24.56 6.84
C ASP A 259 -5.96 24.60 5.67
N LEU A 260 -5.85 25.76 5.01
CA LEU A 260 -4.94 25.94 3.87
C LEU A 260 -3.49 25.60 4.22
N GLU A 261 -3.03 26.00 5.40
CA GLU A 261 -1.69 25.67 5.89
C GLU A 261 -1.51 24.16 6.09
N GLY A 262 -2.51 23.50 6.68
CA GLY A 262 -2.50 22.04 6.87
C GLY A 262 -2.51 21.27 5.56
N VAL A 263 -3.25 21.73 4.55
CA VAL A 263 -3.24 21.13 3.19
C VAL A 263 -1.85 21.29 2.56
N ALA A 264 -1.26 22.48 2.62
CA ALA A 264 0.09 22.71 2.08
C ALA A 264 1.16 21.88 2.82
N LEU A 265 1.01 21.67 4.13
CA LEU A 265 1.85 20.78 4.90
C LEU A 265 1.72 19.32 4.42
N LEU A 266 0.48 18.83 4.26
CA LEU A 266 0.20 17.48 3.75
C LEU A 266 0.82 17.27 2.36
N GLU A 267 0.64 18.22 1.45
CA GLU A 267 1.23 18.17 0.10
C GLU A 267 2.75 18.08 0.17
N GLY A 268 3.39 18.95 0.96
CA GLY A 268 4.84 18.92 1.16
C GLY A 268 5.34 17.59 1.74
N MET A 269 4.61 17.02 2.72
CA MET A 269 4.93 15.72 3.29
C MET A 269 4.86 14.58 2.26
N VAL A 270 3.83 14.58 1.42
CA VAL A 270 3.66 13.56 0.36
C VAL A 270 4.78 13.68 -0.67
N GLU A 271 5.13 14.89 -1.09
CA GLU A 271 6.21 15.12 -2.04
C GLU A 271 7.59 14.72 -1.46
N GLU A 272 7.86 15.01 -0.19
CA GLU A 272 9.11 14.59 0.46
C GLU A 272 9.20 13.06 0.60
N HIS A 273 8.09 12.42 0.97
CA HIS A 273 7.99 10.96 1.01
C HIS A 273 8.28 10.33 -0.36
N ARG A 274 7.71 10.90 -1.42
CA ARG A 274 7.92 10.46 -2.81
C ARG A 274 9.35 10.69 -3.29
N ALA A 275 9.92 11.85 -3.00
CA ALA A 275 11.32 12.15 -3.34
C ALA A 275 12.32 11.18 -2.67
N ALA A 276 11.94 10.58 -1.54
CA ALA A 276 12.71 9.54 -0.86
C ALA A 276 12.45 8.11 -1.38
N GLY A 277 11.73 7.94 -2.50
CA GLY A 277 11.36 6.63 -3.08
C GLY A 277 10.06 6.04 -2.50
N GLY A 278 9.39 6.76 -1.60
CA GLY A 278 8.10 6.38 -1.07
C GLY A 278 6.98 6.45 -2.10
N ILE A 279 5.94 5.64 -1.92
CA ILE A 279 4.75 5.60 -2.76
C ILE A 279 3.58 6.16 -1.96
N ALA A 280 2.76 7.00 -2.59
CA ALA A 280 1.57 7.57 -1.95
C ALA A 280 0.32 7.40 -2.81
N PHE A 281 -0.71 6.77 -2.25
CA PHE A 281 -2.07 6.78 -2.79
C PHE A 281 -2.89 7.79 -2.00
N VAL A 282 -3.50 8.74 -2.67
CA VAL A 282 -4.30 9.79 -2.06
C VAL A 282 -5.70 9.75 -2.64
N ALA A 283 -6.67 9.28 -1.86
CA ALA A 283 -8.07 9.38 -2.21
C ALA A 283 -8.63 10.72 -1.75
N THR A 284 -9.16 11.50 -2.67
CA THR A 284 -9.78 12.77 -2.34
C THR A 284 -10.86 13.17 -3.35
N HIS A 285 -11.83 13.93 -2.89
CA HIS A 285 -12.77 14.69 -3.72
C HIS A 285 -12.49 16.21 -3.71
N THR A 286 -11.50 16.64 -2.92
CA THR A 286 -11.02 18.03 -2.86
C THR A 286 -9.71 18.18 -3.64
N PRO A 287 -9.42 19.34 -4.25
CA PRO A 287 -8.15 19.55 -4.93
C PRO A 287 -6.97 19.39 -3.97
N ILE A 288 -6.01 18.55 -4.34
CA ILE A 288 -4.68 18.43 -3.71
C ILE A 288 -3.66 18.54 -4.85
N GLN A 289 -2.65 19.37 -4.66
CA GLN A 289 -1.59 19.60 -5.64
C GLN A 289 -0.43 18.65 -5.39
N LEU A 290 -0.31 17.62 -6.24
CA LEU A 290 0.82 16.71 -6.26
C LEU A 290 1.51 16.80 -7.62
N SER A 291 2.84 16.82 -7.62
CA SER A 291 3.63 16.90 -8.85
C SER A 291 3.68 15.53 -9.54
N SER A 292 3.58 15.49 -10.87
CA SER A 292 3.75 14.26 -11.67
C SER A 292 3.07 13.00 -11.07
N CYS A 293 1.76 13.06 -10.82
CA CYS A 293 1.01 11.96 -10.21
C CYS A 293 0.06 11.28 -11.22
N PHE A 294 -0.18 9.99 -11.01
CA PHE A 294 -1.16 9.22 -11.78
C PHE A 294 -2.57 9.49 -11.27
N HIS A 295 -3.51 9.76 -12.17
CA HIS A 295 -4.91 9.94 -11.80
C HIS A 295 -5.71 8.67 -12.09
N LEU A 296 -6.14 7.98 -11.04
CA LEU A 296 -7.09 6.86 -11.16
C LEU A 296 -8.50 7.36 -10.86
N ARG A 297 -9.30 7.53 -11.92
CA ARG A 297 -10.69 8.02 -11.84
C ARG A 297 -11.64 6.85 -11.64
N PHE A 298 -12.37 6.86 -10.54
CA PHE A 298 -13.41 5.88 -10.24
C PHE A 298 -14.74 6.34 -10.83
N PRO A 299 -15.46 5.48 -11.57
CA PRO A 299 -16.75 5.83 -12.16
C PRO A 299 -17.82 6.06 -11.09
N VAL A 300 -18.88 6.77 -11.49
CA VAL A 300 -20.13 6.81 -10.71
C VAL A 300 -20.68 5.39 -10.63
N ARG A 301 -21.03 4.95 -9.42
CA ARG A 301 -21.79 3.71 -9.28
C ARG A 301 -23.26 3.97 -9.51
N ASP A 302 -23.77 3.48 -10.62
CA ASP A 302 -25.21 3.23 -10.75
C ASP A 302 -25.48 1.79 -10.28
N PRO A 303 -26.28 1.58 -9.21
CA PRO A 303 -26.63 0.25 -8.72
C PRO A 303 -27.24 -0.67 -9.81
N ARG A 304 -27.77 -0.11 -10.90
CA ARG A 304 -28.43 -0.85 -11.99
C ARG A 304 -27.49 -1.29 -13.11
N THR A 305 -26.33 -0.67 -13.28
CA THR A 305 -25.41 -0.97 -14.41
C THR A 305 -24.49 -2.16 -14.13
N PHE A 306 -24.40 -2.63 -12.88
CA PHE A 306 -23.52 -3.74 -12.49
C PHE A 306 -24.19 -5.12 -12.53
N ALA A 307 -25.44 -5.20 -13.00
CA ALA A 307 -26.18 -6.43 -13.25
C ALA A 307 -26.22 -6.76 -14.76
N MET A 308 -25.06 -6.96 -15.39
CA MET A 308 -24.91 -7.65 -16.68
C MET A 308 -23.54 -8.32 -16.78
#